data_AF-A0A1G8JGM4-F1
#
_entry.id   AF-A0A1G8JGM4-F1
#
_cell.length_a   1.000
_cell.length_b   1.000
_cell.length_c   1.000
_cell.angle_alpha   90.00
_cell.angle_beta   90.00
_cell.angle_gamma   90.00
#
_symmetry.space_group_name_H-M   'P 1'
#
loop_
_entity.id
_entity.type
_entity.pdbx_description
1 polymer ?
#
loop_
_entity_poly.entity_id
_entity_poly.type
_entity_poly.pdbx_seq_one_letter_code
_entity_poly.pdbx_strand_id
1 'polypeptide(L)'
;MKQYKFIAFAVCLTFFWSCEPSVVFSEPQPNGIAPLTLIPKHFQGIYWCENDSVSLRVHKNLIYKSKLFDVTFTQQEIEDTEDIKIENEQLVIKGLNESFPAIEKNGIIYSTINLKDTLFSNRISKHVLKQFKGHLILNNQIKDNHWEVKIMSLKPEGSLIISKVNYPENLAALETITTVKIIEKREREQILVSPTKTEFAQILDKKLIFIDNCQEFRPIILLKK
;
A
#
# COMPACT_ATOMS: atom_id res chain seq x y z
N MET A 1 -15.28 1.36 -32.38
CA MET A 1 -14.39 1.99 -31.39
C MET A 1 -15.01 2.20 -29.99
N LYS A 2 -16.11 1.51 -29.64
CA LYS A 2 -16.83 1.69 -28.35
C LYS A 2 -16.48 0.64 -27.28
N GLN A 3 -15.91 -0.51 -27.67
CA GLN A 3 -15.70 -1.64 -26.76
C GLN A 3 -14.40 -1.56 -25.95
N TYR A 4 -13.41 -0.76 -26.36
CA TYR A 4 -12.11 -0.72 -25.67
C TYR A 4 -12.12 0.12 -24.39
N LYS A 5 -13.08 1.06 -24.26
CA LYS A 5 -13.22 1.91 -23.06
C LYS A 5 -13.96 1.20 -21.92
N PHE A 6 -14.92 0.33 -22.25
CA PHE A 6 -15.64 -0.51 -21.29
C PHE A 6 -14.72 -1.54 -20.61
N ILE A 7 -13.72 -2.05 -21.34
CA ILE A 7 -12.69 -2.92 -20.77
C ILE A 7 -11.87 -2.16 -19.72
N ALA A 8 -11.59 -0.87 -19.89
CA ALA A 8 -10.78 -0.11 -18.93
C ALA A 8 -11.47 0.09 -17.56
N PHE A 9 -12.81 0.20 -17.52
CA PHE A 9 -13.55 0.35 -16.27
C PHE A 9 -13.83 -1.01 -15.59
N ALA A 10 -14.16 -2.05 -16.37
CA ALA A 10 -14.33 -3.41 -15.85
C ALA A 10 -13.00 -4.03 -15.36
N VAL A 11 -11.87 -3.71 -16.02
CA VAL A 11 -10.52 -4.10 -15.57
C VAL A 11 -10.15 -3.41 -14.26
N CYS A 12 -10.64 -2.20 -13.97
CA CYS A 12 -10.46 -1.55 -12.67
C CYS A 12 -11.11 -2.32 -11.51
N LEU A 13 -12.19 -3.06 -11.75
CA LEU A 13 -12.96 -3.80 -10.74
C LEU A 13 -12.47 -5.23 -10.48
N THR A 14 -11.70 -5.84 -11.38
CA THR A 14 -11.11 -7.18 -11.16
C THR A 14 -9.80 -7.16 -10.37
N PHE A 15 -9.28 -5.98 -10.00
CA PHE A 15 -8.05 -5.85 -9.20
C PHE A 15 -8.21 -6.15 -7.70
N PHE A 16 -9.40 -6.53 -7.22
CA PHE A 16 -9.58 -6.94 -5.81
C PHE A 16 -9.16 -8.38 -5.51
N TRP A 17 -8.55 -9.09 -6.47
CA TRP A 17 -7.62 -10.15 -6.11
C TRP A 17 -6.42 -9.50 -5.44
N SER A 18 -6.56 -9.26 -4.13
CA SER A 18 -5.46 -8.88 -3.24
C SER A 18 -4.28 -9.75 -3.61
N CYS A 19 -3.27 -9.17 -4.28
CA CYS A 19 -2.04 -9.89 -4.60
C CYS A 19 -1.45 -10.33 -3.26
N GLU A 20 -1.63 -11.62 -2.95
CA GLU A 20 -1.07 -12.19 -1.75
C GLU A 20 0.46 -12.09 -1.87
N PRO A 21 1.16 -11.55 -0.86
CA PRO A 21 2.60 -11.37 -0.96
C PRO A 21 3.29 -12.73 -1.14
N SER A 22 4.27 -12.78 -2.04
CA SER A 22 5.06 -13.99 -2.32
C SER A 22 5.96 -14.42 -1.17
N VAL A 23 6.21 -13.51 -0.22
CA VAL A 23 6.97 -13.77 1.00
C VAL A 23 6.17 -13.26 2.19
N VAL A 24 6.01 -14.10 3.19
CA VAL A 24 5.26 -13.80 4.41
C VAL A 24 6.08 -14.17 5.64
N PHE A 25 5.75 -13.55 6.76
CA PHE A 25 6.45 -13.76 8.03
C PHE A 25 5.54 -14.48 9.02
N SER A 26 6.12 -15.34 9.84
CA SER A 26 5.37 -16.07 10.89
C SER A 26 4.94 -15.17 12.05
N GLU A 27 5.62 -14.03 12.23
CA GLU A 27 5.37 -13.08 13.31
C GLU A 27 5.73 -11.63 12.90
N PRO A 28 5.27 -10.60 13.65
CA PRO A 28 5.63 -9.21 13.38
C PRO A 28 7.15 -8.99 13.52
N GLN A 29 7.77 -8.44 12.49
CA GLN A 29 9.19 -8.19 12.44
C GLN A 29 9.60 -6.77 12.86
N PRO A 30 10.80 -6.62 13.45
CA PRO A 30 11.66 -7.71 13.94
C PRO A 30 11.10 -8.34 15.23
N ASN A 31 11.34 -9.63 15.44
CA ASN A 31 11.04 -10.29 16.72
C ASN A 31 11.79 -9.59 17.88
N GLY A 32 11.16 -9.51 19.05
CA GLY A 32 11.77 -8.96 20.27
C GLY A 32 11.87 -7.43 20.31
N ILE A 33 11.35 -6.73 19.31
CA ILE A 33 11.22 -5.27 19.31
C ILE A 33 9.80 -4.88 19.75
N ALA A 34 9.72 -3.98 20.73
CA ALA A 34 8.47 -3.45 21.22
C ALA A 34 7.74 -2.61 20.14
N PRO A 35 6.40 -2.69 20.07
CA PRO A 35 5.64 -1.90 19.13
C PRO A 35 5.59 -0.42 19.51
N LEU A 36 5.50 0.44 18.51
CA LEU A 36 5.22 1.86 18.66
C LEU A 36 3.70 2.09 18.72
N THR A 37 3.28 2.99 19.60
CA THR A 37 1.89 3.46 19.66
C THR A 37 1.61 4.58 18.67
N LEU A 38 2.61 5.39 18.35
CA LEU A 38 2.51 6.53 17.44
C LEU A 38 3.66 6.52 16.43
N ILE A 39 3.38 7.02 15.23
CA ILE A 39 4.40 7.23 14.20
C ILE A 39 5.29 8.42 14.63
N PRO A 40 6.63 8.28 14.62
CA PRO A 40 7.52 9.36 15.05
C PRO A 40 7.34 10.64 14.21
N LYS A 41 7.38 11.81 14.86
CA LYS A 41 7.12 13.11 14.21
C LYS A 41 7.96 13.35 12.95
N HIS A 42 9.21 12.91 12.92
CA HIS A 42 10.11 13.11 11.78
C HIS A 42 9.71 12.32 10.52
N PHE A 43 8.83 11.32 10.63
CA PHE A 43 8.20 10.68 9.48
C PHE A 43 6.89 11.35 9.06
N GLN A 44 6.27 12.17 9.92
CA GLN A 44 4.94 12.72 9.67
C GLN A 44 4.95 13.88 8.67
N GLY A 45 4.00 13.87 7.74
CA GLY A 45 3.92 14.86 6.68
C GLY A 45 3.11 14.40 5.48
N ILE A 46 3.10 15.24 4.45
CA ILE A 46 2.56 14.95 3.12
C ILE A 46 3.74 14.90 2.17
N TYR A 47 3.85 13.80 1.45
CA TYR A 47 4.90 13.54 0.49
C TYR A 47 4.30 13.22 -0.87
N TRP A 48 5.11 13.38 -1.92
CA TRP A 48 4.70 13.20 -3.31
C TRP A 48 5.69 12.35 -4.07
N CYS A 49 5.18 11.41 -4.84
CA CYS A 49 5.96 10.66 -5.80
C CYS A 49 5.73 11.28 -7.19
N GLU A 50 6.80 11.80 -7.79
CA GLU A 50 6.75 12.48 -9.10
C GLU A 50 6.40 11.51 -10.23
N ASN A 51 6.77 10.24 -10.11
CA ASN A 51 6.63 9.26 -11.18
C ASN A 51 5.19 8.78 -11.40
N ASP A 52 4.36 8.71 -10.36
CA ASP A 52 3.03 8.10 -10.43
C ASP A 52 1.89 9.02 -9.96
N SER A 53 2.23 10.28 -9.65
CA SER A 53 1.34 11.30 -9.11
C SER A 53 0.55 10.81 -7.88
N VAL A 54 1.21 10.03 -7.03
CA VAL A 54 0.67 9.53 -5.77
C VAL A 54 1.16 10.39 -4.62
N SER A 55 0.23 10.82 -3.77
CA SER A 55 0.58 11.40 -2.47
C SER A 55 0.69 10.32 -1.40
N LEU A 56 1.69 10.41 -0.54
CA LEU A 56 1.82 9.63 0.68
C LEU A 56 1.56 10.54 1.87
N ARG A 57 0.61 10.16 2.73
CA ARG A 57 0.23 10.92 3.91
C ARG A 57 0.55 10.12 5.16
N VAL A 58 1.37 10.72 6.02
CA VAL A 58 1.84 10.12 7.27
C VAL A 58 1.34 10.98 8.43
N HIS A 59 0.33 10.50 9.12
CA HIS A 59 -0.19 11.10 10.35
C HIS A 59 0.35 10.34 11.57
N LYS A 60 0.06 10.84 12.79
CA LYS A 60 0.46 10.17 14.05
C LYS A 60 0.04 8.69 14.17
N ASN A 61 -1.04 8.30 13.49
CA ASN A 61 -1.74 7.03 13.68
C ASN A 61 -2.02 6.26 12.38
N LEU A 62 -1.75 6.87 11.22
CA LEU A 62 -2.24 6.40 9.92
C LEU A 62 -1.23 6.75 8.83
N ILE A 63 -0.96 5.79 7.97
CA ILE A 63 -0.16 5.95 6.75
C ILE A 63 -0.99 5.46 5.58
N TYR A 64 -1.21 6.31 4.59
CA TYR A 64 -1.92 5.93 3.38
C TYR A 64 -1.36 6.63 2.14
N LYS A 65 -1.47 5.93 1.01
CA LYS A 65 -1.31 6.52 -0.32
C LYS A 65 -2.65 7.04 -0.80
N SER A 66 -2.62 8.12 -1.58
CA SER A 66 -3.81 8.71 -2.17
C SER A 66 -3.50 9.18 -3.59
N LYS A 67 -4.39 8.82 -4.52
CA LYS A 67 -4.32 9.23 -5.92
C LYS A 67 -5.66 9.81 -6.35
N LEU A 68 -5.58 10.97 -7.01
CA LEU A 68 -6.72 11.65 -7.58
C LEU A 68 -6.86 11.24 -9.05
N PHE A 69 -8.09 10.99 -9.46
CA PHE A 69 -8.46 10.68 -10.84
C PHE A 69 -9.61 11.57 -11.25
N ASP A 70 -9.39 12.37 -12.29
CA ASP A 70 -10.48 13.07 -12.94
C ASP A 70 -11.18 12.11 -13.89
N VAL A 71 -12.50 12.01 -13.72
CA VAL A 71 -13.36 11.13 -14.52
C VAL A 71 -14.47 11.95 -15.14
N THR A 72 -14.86 11.53 -16.33
CA THR A 72 -15.96 12.12 -17.07
C THR A 72 -16.85 11.03 -17.61
N PHE A 73 -18.15 11.17 -17.40
CA PHE A 73 -19.15 10.25 -17.91
C PHE A 73 -20.23 11.03 -18.66
N THR A 74 -20.76 10.45 -19.72
CA THR A 74 -22.05 10.86 -20.26
C THR A 74 -23.16 10.32 -19.38
N GLN A 75 -24.32 10.96 -19.40
CA GLN A 75 -25.49 10.47 -18.68
C GLN A 75 -25.85 9.02 -19.06
N GLN A 76 -25.79 8.68 -20.36
CA GLN A 76 -26.03 7.32 -20.85
C GLN A 76 -25.03 6.31 -20.27
N GLU A 77 -23.74 6.66 -20.16
CA GLU A 77 -22.73 5.76 -19.58
C GLU A 77 -23.02 5.44 -18.10
N ILE A 78 -23.59 6.37 -17.35
CA ILE A 78 -24.02 6.13 -15.96
C ILE A 78 -25.26 5.24 -15.95
N GLU A 79 -26.26 5.53 -16.78
CA GLU A 79 -27.48 4.73 -16.87
C GLU A 79 -27.21 3.28 -17.29
N ASP A 80 -26.22 3.07 -18.16
CA ASP A 80 -25.80 1.75 -18.64
C ASP A 80 -24.88 1.00 -17.66
N THR A 81 -24.42 1.63 -16.57
CA THR A 81 -23.47 1.04 -15.61
C THR A 81 -24.11 0.84 -14.24
N GLU A 82 -24.52 -0.39 -13.91
CA GLU A 82 -25.23 -0.70 -12.66
C GLU A 82 -24.50 -0.26 -11.37
N ASP A 83 -23.17 -0.23 -11.40
CA ASP A 83 -22.31 0.05 -10.27
C ASP A 83 -21.99 1.55 -10.08
N ILE A 84 -22.47 2.43 -10.97
CA ILE A 84 -22.27 3.88 -10.89
C ILE A 84 -23.63 4.57 -10.86
N LYS A 85 -23.82 5.53 -9.95
CA LYS A 85 -25.02 6.35 -9.88
C LYS A 85 -24.69 7.78 -9.52
N ILE A 86 -25.57 8.71 -9.88
CA ILE A 86 -25.57 10.06 -9.33
C ILE A 86 -26.69 10.18 -8.31
N GLU A 87 -26.33 10.55 -7.08
CA GLU A 87 -27.26 10.80 -5.99
C GLU A 87 -26.89 12.11 -5.31
N ASN A 88 -27.81 13.08 -5.26
CA ASN A 88 -27.60 14.38 -4.60
C ASN A 88 -26.31 15.10 -5.03
N GLU A 89 -26.08 15.20 -6.35
CA GLU A 89 -24.86 15.82 -6.94
C GLU A 89 -23.57 15.08 -6.57
N GLN A 90 -23.66 13.80 -6.21
CA GLN A 90 -22.52 12.96 -5.91
C GLN A 90 -22.48 11.72 -6.81
N LEU A 91 -21.31 11.46 -7.35
CA LEU A 91 -20.94 10.20 -7.98
C LEU A 91 -20.77 9.13 -6.90
N VAL A 92 -21.66 8.16 -6.90
CA VAL A 92 -21.63 6.97 -6.06
C VAL A 92 -21.16 5.79 -6.90
N ILE A 93 -20.06 5.16 -6.47
CA ILE A 93 -19.52 3.97 -7.14
C ILE A 93 -19.61 2.82 -6.14
N LYS A 94 -20.36 1.78 -6.52
CA LYS A 94 -20.54 0.59 -5.70
C LYS A 94 -19.18 -0.08 -5.46
N GLY A 95 -18.92 -0.45 -4.21
CA GLY A 95 -17.63 -1.00 -3.78
C GLY A 95 -16.63 0.05 -3.28
N LEU A 96 -16.88 1.34 -3.52
CA LEU A 96 -16.21 2.41 -2.79
C LEU A 96 -17.04 2.82 -1.59
N ASN A 97 -16.38 3.00 -0.43
CA ASN A 97 -17.04 3.44 0.80
C ASN A 97 -17.21 4.96 0.89
N GLU A 98 -16.91 5.69 -0.19
CA GLU A 98 -16.97 7.14 -0.29
C GLU A 98 -17.70 7.52 -1.59
N SER A 99 -18.46 8.61 -1.55
CA SER A 99 -19.06 9.27 -2.71
C SER A 99 -18.26 10.51 -3.08
N PHE A 100 -18.32 10.94 -4.34
CA PHE A 100 -17.49 12.01 -4.87
C PHE A 100 -18.35 13.13 -5.45
N PRO A 101 -18.04 14.41 -5.18
CA PRO A 101 -18.77 15.52 -5.80
C PRO A 101 -18.77 15.40 -7.33
N ALA A 102 -19.93 15.63 -7.94
CA ALA A 102 -20.12 15.55 -9.38
C ALA A 102 -20.74 16.86 -9.89
N ILE A 103 -20.24 17.34 -11.03
CA ILE A 103 -20.74 18.54 -11.70
C ILE A 103 -21.24 18.12 -13.08
N GLU A 104 -22.49 18.42 -13.38
CA GLU A 104 -23.04 18.22 -14.72
C GLU A 104 -22.90 19.49 -15.55
N LYS A 105 -22.40 19.35 -16.78
CA LYS A 105 -22.34 20.43 -17.77
C LYS A 105 -22.58 19.86 -19.17
N ASN A 106 -23.63 20.34 -19.83
CA ASN A 106 -24.00 19.93 -21.19
C ASN A 106 -24.18 18.40 -21.35
N GLY A 107 -24.79 17.72 -20.37
CA GLY A 107 -25.00 16.27 -20.38
C GLY A 107 -23.73 15.44 -20.13
N ILE A 108 -22.62 16.09 -19.75
CA ILE A 108 -21.38 15.44 -19.31
C ILE A 108 -21.22 15.68 -17.82
N ILE A 109 -20.95 14.62 -17.09
CA ILE A 109 -20.74 14.61 -15.65
C ILE A 109 -19.25 14.52 -15.39
N TYR A 110 -18.74 15.48 -14.61
CA TYR A 110 -17.35 15.61 -14.21
C TYR A 110 -17.23 15.30 -12.72
N SER A 111 -16.24 14.50 -12.34
CA SER A 111 -15.94 14.23 -10.92
C SER A 111 -14.45 13.97 -10.72
N THR A 112 -13.97 14.20 -9.51
CA THR A 112 -12.61 13.84 -9.09
C THR A 112 -12.70 12.77 -8.00
N ILE A 113 -12.25 11.56 -8.34
CA ILE A 113 -12.22 10.41 -7.43
C ILE A 113 -10.90 10.43 -6.65
N ASN A 114 -10.97 10.29 -5.34
CA ASN A 114 -9.80 10.10 -4.48
C ASN A 114 -9.73 8.66 -3.98
N LEU A 115 -8.85 7.85 -4.59
CA LEU A 115 -8.59 6.50 -4.13
C LEU A 115 -7.50 6.51 -3.06
N LYS A 116 -7.80 5.91 -1.90
CA LYS A 116 -6.90 5.81 -0.75
C LYS A 116 -6.53 4.36 -0.49
N ASP A 117 -5.23 4.08 -0.36
CA ASP A 117 -4.69 2.78 0.03
C ASP A 117 -3.99 2.90 1.38
N THR A 118 -4.56 2.26 2.40
CA THR A 118 -4.00 2.30 3.76
C THR A 118 -2.82 1.34 3.88
N LEU A 119 -1.63 1.89 4.10
CA LEU A 119 -0.42 1.10 4.32
C LEU A 119 -0.30 0.62 5.77
N PHE A 120 -0.75 1.43 6.72
CA PHE A 120 -0.72 1.15 8.15
C PHE A 120 -1.71 2.02 8.92
N SER A 121 -2.27 1.49 10.01
CA SER A 121 -3.14 2.22 10.93
C SER A 121 -3.07 1.59 12.31
N ASN A 122 -2.74 2.35 13.35
CA ASN A 122 -2.74 1.84 14.73
C ASN A 122 -4.16 1.63 15.30
N ARG A 123 -5.20 2.00 14.56
CA ARG A 123 -6.60 1.71 14.89
C ARG A 123 -7.02 0.30 14.47
N ILE A 124 -6.22 -0.37 13.65
CA ILE A 124 -6.46 -1.74 13.19
C ILE A 124 -5.64 -2.67 14.10
N SER A 125 -6.32 -3.53 14.86
CA SER A 125 -5.67 -4.42 15.84
C SER A 125 -4.64 -5.37 15.23
N LYS A 126 -4.79 -5.67 13.93
CA LYS A 126 -3.89 -6.53 13.15
C LYS A 126 -2.70 -5.79 12.54
N HIS A 127 -2.51 -4.52 12.86
CA HIS A 127 -1.36 -3.74 12.41
C HIS A 127 -0.42 -3.46 13.57
N VAL A 128 0.88 -3.75 13.38
CA VAL A 128 1.94 -3.56 14.37
C VAL A 128 3.06 -2.71 13.78
N LEU A 129 3.27 -1.53 14.34
CA LEU A 129 4.38 -0.64 13.96
C LEU A 129 5.58 -0.91 14.85
N LYS A 130 6.76 -1.06 14.26
CA LYS A 130 8.03 -1.13 15.01
C LYS A 130 9.03 -0.16 14.41
N GLN A 131 10.01 0.27 15.21
CA GLN A 131 11.15 1.02 14.71
C GLN A 131 12.42 0.19 14.88
N PHE A 132 13.20 0.08 13.80
CA PHE A 132 14.40 -0.74 13.79
C PHE A 132 15.46 -0.15 12.86
N LYS A 133 16.68 0.04 13.38
CA LYS A 133 17.83 0.62 12.64
C LYS A 133 17.49 1.90 11.84
N GLY A 134 16.67 2.79 12.41
CA GLY A 134 16.28 4.04 11.74
C GLY A 134 15.11 3.92 10.74
N HIS A 135 14.59 2.70 10.53
CA HIS A 135 13.43 2.44 9.67
C HIS A 135 12.15 2.26 10.49
N LEU A 136 11.01 2.57 9.87
CA LEU A 136 9.70 2.09 10.34
C LEU A 136 9.38 0.76 9.66
N ILE A 137 9.04 -0.24 10.47
CA ILE A 137 8.65 -1.56 10.02
C ILE A 137 7.14 -1.70 10.24
N LEU A 138 6.41 -1.76 9.12
CA LEU A 138 4.96 -1.80 9.06
C LEU A 138 4.57 -3.26 8.93
N ASN A 139 4.03 -3.85 10.00
CA ASN A 139 3.61 -5.25 10.01
C ASN A 139 2.09 -5.32 9.95
N ASN A 140 1.56 -5.98 8.93
CA ASN A 140 0.13 -6.15 8.76
C ASN A 140 -0.19 -7.64 8.75
N GLN A 141 -1.02 -8.10 9.69
CA GLN A 141 -1.45 -9.50 9.70
C GLN A 141 -2.41 -9.76 8.55
N ILE A 142 -2.11 -10.78 7.76
CA ILE A 142 -2.91 -11.25 6.63
C ILE A 142 -3.59 -12.58 6.99
N LYS A 143 -4.07 -13.32 5.99
CA LYS A 143 -4.69 -14.65 6.19
C LYS A 143 -3.70 -15.62 6.84
N ASP A 144 -4.23 -16.69 7.44
CA ASP A 144 -3.44 -17.78 8.02
C ASP A 144 -2.51 -17.34 9.17
N ASN A 145 -2.83 -16.22 9.83
CA ASN A 145 -2.02 -15.57 10.87
C ASN A 145 -0.59 -15.18 10.44
N HIS A 146 -0.32 -15.15 9.14
CA HIS A 146 0.93 -14.65 8.60
C HIS A 146 0.97 -13.12 8.57
N TRP A 147 2.17 -12.57 8.35
CA TRP A 147 2.41 -11.14 8.37
C TRP A 147 3.03 -10.68 7.06
N GLU A 148 2.44 -9.64 6.47
CA GLU A 148 3.06 -8.80 5.46
C GLU A 148 3.93 -7.75 6.16
N VAL A 149 5.16 -7.57 5.66
CA VAL A 149 6.09 -6.56 6.17
C VAL A 149 6.40 -5.54 5.08
N LYS A 150 6.31 -4.25 5.42
CA LYS A 150 6.80 -3.15 4.58
C LYS A 150 7.80 -2.33 5.37
N ILE A 151 8.78 -1.77 4.68
CA ILE A 151 9.81 -0.92 5.28
C ILE A 151 9.62 0.50 4.78
N MET A 152 9.58 1.45 5.71
CA MET A 152 9.60 2.87 5.39
C MET A 152 10.89 3.49 5.93
N SER A 153 11.67 4.06 5.02
CA SER A 153 12.99 4.62 5.29
C SER A 153 12.97 6.12 5.05
N LEU A 154 13.48 6.91 6.00
CA LEU A 154 13.66 8.36 5.86
C LEU A 154 15.10 8.64 5.43
N LYS A 155 15.27 9.25 4.26
CA LYS A 155 16.58 9.69 3.78
C LYS A 155 17.02 10.99 4.46
N PRO A 156 18.33 11.31 4.48
CA PRO A 156 18.84 12.54 5.08
C PRO A 156 18.20 13.84 4.56
N GLU A 157 17.86 13.89 3.27
CA GLU A 157 17.20 15.01 2.61
C GLU A 157 15.70 15.13 2.92
N GLY A 158 15.14 14.18 3.66
CA GLY A 158 13.73 14.18 4.08
C GLY A 158 12.78 13.38 3.19
N SER A 159 13.24 12.80 2.09
CA SER A 159 12.44 11.90 1.26
C SER A 159 12.17 10.56 1.97
N LEU A 160 10.99 9.98 1.72
CA LEU A 160 10.63 8.64 2.17
C LEU A 160 10.76 7.62 1.04
N ILE A 161 11.31 6.45 1.35
CA ILE A 161 11.25 5.26 0.50
C ILE A 161 10.36 4.24 1.18
N ILE A 162 9.49 3.59 0.40
CA ILE A 162 8.73 2.42 0.86
C ILE A 162 9.23 1.19 0.11
N SER A 163 9.84 0.25 0.84
CA SER A 163 10.24 -1.04 0.30
C SER A 163 9.17 -2.07 0.63
N LYS A 164 8.82 -2.88 -0.36
CA LYS A 164 7.93 -4.04 -0.18
C LYS A 164 8.77 -5.31 -0.20
N VAL A 165 8.24 -6.34 0.44
CA VAL A 165 8.86 -7.66 0.33
C VAL A 165 8.51 -8.25 -1.04
N ASN A 166 9.50 -8.79 -1.74
CA ASN A 166 9.33 -9.55 -2.95
C ASN A 166 10.02 -10.91 -2.82
N TYR A 167 9.67 -11.82 -3.71
CA TYR A 167 10.34 -13.12 -3.80
C TYR A 167 11.83 -12.90 -4.09
N PRO A 168 12.75 -13.54 -3.36
CA PRO A 168 14.19 -13.32 -3.52
C PRO A 168 14.66 -13.79 -4.90
N GLU A 169 15.53 -13.01 -5.55
CA GLU A 169 16.24 -13.47 -6.76
C GLU A 169 17.19 -14.64 -6.44
N ASN A 170 17.69 -14.70 -5.20
CA ASN A 170 18.56 -15.76 -4.71
C ASN A 170 18.00 -16.35 -3.41
N LEU A 171 17.14 -17.36 -3.55
CA LEU A 171 16.53 -18.05 -2.41
C LEU A 171 17.58 -18.71 -1.50
N ALA A 172 18.62 -19.33 -2.07
CA ALA A 172 19.68 -19.97 -1.30
C ALA A 172 20.40 -19.00 -0.36
N ALA A 173 20.63 -17.76 -0.78
CA ALA A 173 21.21 -16.73 0.09
C ALA A 173 20.30 -16.39 1.29
N LEU A 174 18.97 -16.42 1.12
CA LEU A 174 18.02 -16.22 2.20
C LEU A 174 18.00 -17.41 3.17
N GLU A 175 18.08 -18.63 2.66
CA GLU A 175 18.12 -19.88 3.45
C GLU A 175 19.37 -19.98 4.32
N THR A 176 20.48 -19.34 3.94
CA THR A 176 21.68 -19.26 4.81
C THR A 176 21.48 -18.36 6.03
N ILE A 177 20.43 -17.53 6.05
CA ILE A 177 20.19 -16.52 7.10
C ILE A 177 18.99 -16.88 7.97
N THR A 178 17.89 -17.37 7.39
CA THR A 178 16.66 -17.66 8.14
C THR A 178 16.07 -18.99 7.68
N THR A 179 15.27 -19.61 8.55
CA THR A 179 14.40 -20.71 8.11
C THR A 179 13.40 -20.19 7.08
N VAL A 180 13.31 -20.92 5.96
CA VAL A 180 12.35 -20.70 4.87
C VAL A 180 11.49 -21.96 4.76
N LYS A 181 10.17 -21.78 4.60
CA LYS A 181 9.22 -22.85 4.30
C LYS A 181 8.42 -22.48 3.07
N ILE A 182 8.40 -23.33 2.06
CA ILE A 182 7.52 -23.14 0.91
C ILE A 182 6.10 -23.51 1.33
N ILE A 183 5.16 -22.58 1.13
CA ILE A 183 3.73 -22.77 1.35
C ILE A 183 3.05 -22.62 -0.02
N GLU A 184 2.74 -23.74 -0.65
CA GLU A 184 2.09 -23.74 -1.96
C GLU A 184 0.66 -23.22 -1.86
N LYS A 185 0.35 -22.16 -2.60
CA LYS A 185 -1.03 -21.72 -2.85
C LYS A 185 -1.30 -21.75 -4.34
N ARG A 186 -2.05 -22.77 -4.78
CA ARG A 186 -2.80 -22.99 -6.04
C ARG A 186 -2.20 -22.49 -7.37
N GLU A 187 -1.70 -21.27 -7.46
CA GLU A 187 -1.21 -20.62 -8.69
C GLU A 187 0.13 -19.87 -8.54
N ARG A 188 0.67 -19.69 -7.32
CA ARG A 188 2.01 -19.08 -7.09
C ARG A 188 2.69 -19.67 -5.87
N GLU A 189 4.01 -19.82 -5.96
CA GLU A 189 4.83 -20.16 -4.80
C GLU A 189 4.87 -18.99 -3.81
N GLN A 190 4.54 -19.27 -2.55
CA GLN A 190 4.70 -18.34 -1.44
C GLN A 190 5.68 -18.97 -0.45
N ILE A 191 6.56 -18.15 0.14
CA ILE A 191 7.49 -18.61 1.17
C ILE A 191 7.17 -17.96 2.51
N LEU A 192 7.22 -18.76 3.57
CA LEU A 192 7.11 -18.34 4.95
C LEU A 192 8.52 -18.27 5.57
N VAL A 193 8.88 -17.09 6.06
CA VAL A 193 10.15 -16.84 6.74
C VAL A 193 9.93 -16.55 8.21
N SER A 194 10.88 -16.97 9.05
CA SER A 194 10.81 -16.80 10.52
C SER A 194 12.13 -16.27 11.09
N PRO A 195 12.58 -15.08 10.68
CA PRO A 195 13.88 -14.58 11.08
C PRO A 195 13.88 -14.12 12.54
N THR A 196 14.99 -14.38 13.24
CA THR A 196 15.31 -13.69 14.49
C THR A 196 15.60 -12.21 14.23
N LYS A 197 15.70 -11.40 15.29
CA LYS A 197 16.10 -9.98 15.19
C LYS A 197 17.41 -9.78 14.43
N THR A 198 18.41 -10.64 14.67
CA THR A 198 19.73 -10.56 14.05
C THR A 198 19.66 -10.97 12.57
N GLU A 199 18.91 -12.01 12.26
CA GLU A 199 18.69 -12.48 10.89
C GLU A 199 17.92 -11.45 10.07
N PHE A 200 16.87 -10.86 10.64
CA PHE A 200 16.13 -9.76 10.01
C PHE A 200 17.05 -8.57 9.70
N ALA A 201 17.97 -8.24 10.61
CA ALA A 201 18.97 -7.22 10.36
C ALA A 201 19.87 -7.55 9.17
N GLN A 202 20.31 -8.80 9.03
CA GLN A 202 21.12 -9.23 7.89
C GLN A 202 20.33 -9.22 6.58
N ILE A 203 19.06 -9.65 6.61
CA ILE A 203 18.16 -9.61 5.44
C ILE A 203 17.96 -8.15 4.98
N LEU A 204 17.78 -7.23 5.93
CA LEU A 204 17.64 -5.80 5.67
C LEU A 204 18.90 -5.20 5.05
N ASP A 205 20.06 -5.44 5.68
CA ASP A 205 21.34 -4.86 5.24
C ASP A 205 21.74 -5.37 3.84
N LYS A 206 21.46 -6.66 3.54
CA LYS A 206 21.73 -7.29 2.24
C LYS A 206 20.64 -7.06 1.19
N LYS A 207 19.53 -6.41 1.54
CA LYS A 207 18.35 -6.19 0.68
C LYS A 207 17.86 -7.44 -0.06
N LEU A 208 17.88 -8.62 0.59
CA LEU A 208 17.60 -9.89 -0.10
C LEU A 208 16.16 -10.03 -0.60
N ILE A 209 15.21 -9.47 0.14
CA ILE A 209 13.78 -9.54 -0.17
C ILE A 209 13.10 -8.17 -0.16
N PHE A 210 13.78 -7.12 0.33
CA PHE A 210 13.23 -5.77 0.40
C PHE A 210 13.64 -4.99 -0.84
N ILE A 211 12.71 -4.90 -1.79
CA ILE A 211 12.94 -4.16 -3.02
C ILE A 211 12.31 -2.78 -2.87
N ASP A 212 13.13 -1.77 -3.14
CA ASP A 212 12.69 -0.39 -3.28
C ASP A 212 11.88 -0.34 -4.58
N ASN A 213 10.58 -0.09 -4.50
CA ASN A 213 9.68 -0.14 -5.66
C ASN A 213 9.81 1.11 -6.56
N CYS A 214 10.99 1.74 -6.60
CA CYS A 214 11.30 3.00 -7.27
C CYS A 214 10.39 4.19 -6.90
N GLN A 215 9.60 4.09 -5.82
CA GLN A 215 8.75 5.17 -5.34
C GLN A 215 9.44 5.90 -4.19
N GLU A 216 10.21 6.93 -4.57
CA GLU A 216 10.66 7.95 -3.64
C GLU A 216 9.58 9.01 -3.46
N PHE A 217 9.25 9.31 -2.21
CA PHE A 217 8.24 10.29 -1.83
C PHE A 217 8.93 11.53 -1.25
N ARG A 218 8.95 12.62 -2.01
CA ARG A 218 9.55 13.89 -1.60
C ARG A 218 8.59 14.69 -0.73
N PRO A 219 9.06 15.35 0.33
CA PRO A 219 8.18 16.11 1.22
C PRO A 219 7.59 17.34 0.53
N ILE A 220 6.28 17.52 0.60
CA ILE A 220 5.58 18.77 0.25
C ILE A 220 5.36 19.60 1.52
N ILE A 221 4.83 18.95 2.57
CA ILE A 221 4.51 19.59 3.86
C ILE A 221 5.05 18.70 4.97
N LEU A 222 5.97 19.23 5.76
CA LEU A 222 6.44 18.59 6.99
C LEU A 222 5.66 19.12 8.18
N LEU A 223 5.17 18.23 9.05
CA LEU A 223 4.62 18.66 10.34
C LEU A 223 5.81 19.10 11.21
N LYS A 224 5.91 20.41 11.48
CA LYS A 224 7.02 21.01 12.23
C LYS A 224 7.29 20.25 13.54
N LYS A 225 8.58 20.11 13.89
CA LYS A 225 9.09 19.39 15.07
C LYS A 225 8.45 19.90 16.38
#